data_AF-A0A6M2AAQ8-F1
#
_entry.id   AF-A0A6M2AAQ8-F1
#
_cell.length_a   1.000
_cell.length_b   1.000
_cell.length_c   1.000
_cell.angle_alpha   90.00
_cell.angle_beta   90.00
_cell.angle_gamma   90.00
#
_symmetry.space_group_name_H-M   'P 1'
#
loop_
_entity.id
_entity.type
_entity.pdbx_description
1 polymer ?
#
loop_
_entity_poly.entity_id
_entity_poly.type
_entity_poly.pdbx_seq_one_letter_code
_entity_poly.pdbx_strand_id
1 'polypeptide(L)'
;MGVGAPVGVILLAAGIISLVKDLTISKSIDPIYEVNDKESVEVGDLKSFGKAEWKLYFGIEVEDAPPLPDNIEEILNQNCPIFGDGEKVHETHILVLIPASVTIESLGELVQNPQNGGHSSKYASLNLPDELKQKAGEKSYWVLMTKDVLPDTREIGLTSNYLFQNTKEKTYEERKNKVVKHTGYKVYKSREAAICLFVHHVTTGEYLYGRNPLSYACCEEQVEGMYPIDVGDFGPEGLQLRYRTRNLASYVRYGMGALRRFF
;
A
#
# COMPACT_ATOMS: atom_id res chain seq x y z
N MET A 1 -31.71 -2.53 81.00
CA MET A 1 -31.51 -1.21 81.63
C MET A 1 -30.87 -0.30 80.58
N GLY A 2 -31.39 0.93 80.38
CA GLY A 2 -30.73 2.03 79.64
C GLY A 2 -30.69 1.88 78.12
N VAL A 3 -31.75 2.10 77.33
CA VAL A 3 -32.32 3.38 76.81
C VAL A 3 -31.31 4.25 76.04
N GLY A 4 -31.58 4.50 74.75
CA GLY A 4 -30.90 5.51 73.91
C GLY A 4 -31.19 5.41 72.41
N ALA A 5 -32.38 5.80 71.98
CA ALA A 5 -32.68 6.27 70.60
C ALA A 5 -33.11 7.77 70.72
N PRO A 6 -33.52 8.53 69.68
CA PRO A 6 -33.62 8.27 68.22
C PRO A 6 -33.26 9.52 67.33
N VAL A 7 -33.71 9.49 66.06
CA VAL A 7 -34.04 10.63 65.14
C VAL A 7 -32.87 11.13 64.27
N GLY A 8 -32.97 11.27 62.94
CA GLY A 8 -34.15 11.69 62.19
C GLY A 8 -34.28 11.23 60.73
N VAL A 9 -35.53 11.30 60.33
CA VAL A 9 -36.21 10.98 59.09
C VAL A 9 -36.25 12.22 58.20
N ILE A 10 -36.05 12.10 56.88
CA ILE A 10 -36.88 12.82 55.89
C ILE A 10 -37.19 11.88 54.71
N LEU A 11 -38.44 11.96 54.31
CA LEU A 11 -39.23 11.13 53.40
C LEU A 11 -39.61 11.97 52.17
N LEU A 12 -40.12 11.30 51.12
CA LEU A 12 -40.95 11.82 50.00
C LEU A 12 -40.17 12.38 48.78
N ALA A 13 -40.59 12.19 47.53
CA ALA A 13 -41.91 11.84 46.97
C ALA A 13 -41.82 11.25 45.54
N ALA A 14 -42.90 10.59 45.12
CA ALA A 14 -43.60 10.56 43.80
C ALA A 14 -42.76 10.71 42.50
N GLY A 15 -42.85 9.85 41.49
CA GLY A 15 -44.05 9.37 40.78
C GLY A 15 -44.31 10.26 39.54
N ILE A 16 -44.49 9.66 38.34
CA ILE A 16 -45.13 10.15 37.07
C ILE A 16 -44.50 9.39 35.87
N ILE A 17 -45.17 8.38 35.28
CA ILE A 17 -46.03 8.41 34.07
C ILE A 17 -45.29 8.42 32.72
N SER A 18 -45.40 7.29 32.01
CA SER A 18 -45.80 7.08 30.60
C SER A 18 -45.22 7.91 29.43
N LEU A 19 -44.69 7.15 28.45
CA LEU A 19 -44.66 7.34 26.99
C LEU A 19 -44.46 8.75 26.42
N VAL A 20 -43.37 8.93 25.68
CA VAL A 20 -43.38 9.66 24.39
C VAL A 20 -42.51 8.91 23.39
N LYS A 21 -43.16 8.38 22.35
CA LYS A 21 -42.56 8.13 21.04
C LYS A 21 -42.07 9.48 20.52
N ASP A 22 -40.84 9.57 20.06
CA ASP A 22 -40.56 10.16 18.75
C ASP A 22 -39.09 9.97 18.39
N LEU A 23 -38.89 9.30 17.24
CA LEU A 23 -37.66 9.37 16.49
C LEU A 23 -37.41 10.83 16.15
N THR A 24 -36.28 11.37 16.60
CA THR A 24 -35.66 12.51 15.92
C THR A 24 -34.20 12.19 15.70
N ILE A 25 -33.90 11.94 14.43
CA ILE A 25 -32.58 11.75 13.86
C ILE A 25 -31.75 13.01 14.16
N SER A 26 -30.78 12.93 15.07
CA SER A 26 -29.73 13.95 15.13
C SER A 26 -28.70 13.59 14.05
N LYS A 27 -28.80 14.25 12.90
CA LYS A 27 -27.67 14.34 11.95
C LYS A 27 -26.52 15.00 12.70
N SER A 28 -25.47 14.24 13.01
CA SER A 28 -24.17 14.84 13.34
C SER A 28 -23.67 15.52 12.07
N ILE A 29 -23.46 16.82 12.18
CA ILE A 29 -22.88 17.64 11.14
C ILE A 29 -21.38 17.38 11.20
N ASP A 30 -20.82 16.73 10.19
CA ASP A 30 -19.37 16.66 10.02
C ASP A 30 -18.84 18.08 9.78
N PRO A 31 -17.71 18.48 10.39
CA PRO A 31 -17.09 19.75 10.07
C PRO A 31 -16.50 19.66 8.65
N ILE A 32 -17.14 20.36 7.72
CA ILE A 32 -16.59 20.66 6.40
C ILE A 32 -15.37 21.56 6.61
N TYR A 33 -14.17 20.99 6.53
CA TYR A 33 -12.96 21.76 6.33
C TYR A 33 -12.85 22.07 4.84
N GLU A 34 -13.21 23.29 4.45
CA GLU A 34 -12.79 23.87 3.17
C GLU A 34 -11.28 24.12 3.21
N VAL A 35 -10.51 23.15 2.71
CA VAL A 35 -9.11 23.38 2.33
C VAL A 35 -9.14 23.90 0.89
N ASN A 36 -9.10 25.23 0.75
CA ASN A 36 -8.82 25.88 -0.52
C ASN A 36 -7.32 25.80 -0.80
N ASP A 37 -6.89 24.69 -1.42
CA ASP A 37 -5.69 24.61 -2.26
C ASP A 37 -5.93 23.50 -3.31
N LYS A 38 -6.32 23.92 -4.50
CA LYS A 38 -6.59 23.03 -5.64
C LYS A 38 -5.30 22.41 -6.16
N GLU A 39 -5.02 21.16 -5.76
CA GLU A 39 -4.27 20.22 -6.60
C GLU A 39 -4.51 18.73 -6.25
N SER A 40 -5.68 18.38 -5.70
CA SER A 40 -6.24 17.05 -5.94
C SER A 40 -6.87 17.08 -7.33
N VAL A 41 -6.14 16.60 -8.35
CA VAL A 41 -6.75 16.40 -9.66
C VAL A 41 -7.58 15.13 -9.58
N GLU A 42 -8.88 15.29 -9.31
CA GLU A 42 -9.86 14.26 -9.65
C GLU A 42 -9.88 14.14 -11.18
N VAL A 43 -9.08 13.22 -11.71
CA VAL A 43 -9.22 12.77 -13.10
C VAL A 43 -10.48 11.89 -13.16
N GLY A 44 -11.66 12.49 -12.95
CA GLY A 44 -12.89 11.76 -12.62
C GLY A 44 -12.80 10.97 -11.30
N ASP A 45 -13.59 9.89 -11.18
CA ASP A 45 -13.61 8.96 -10.02
C ASP A 45 -12.29 8.17 -9.81
N LEU A 46 -11.21 8.50 -10.52
CA LEU A 46 -9.95 7.76 -10.52
C LEU A 46 -9.04 8.23 -9.37
N LYS A 47 -8.85 7.34 -8.39
CA LYS A 47 -8.01 7.61 -7.21
C LYS A 47 -6.51 7.53 -7.55
N SER A 48 -5.81 8.65 -7.40
CA SER A 48 -4.34 8.74 -7.43
C SER A 48 -3.82 9.16 -6.05
N PHE A 49 -2.57 8.82 -5.72
CA PHE A 49 -1.90 9.28 -4.50
C PHE A 49 -0.85 10.32 -4.86
N GLY A 50 -1.22 11.60 -4.77
CA GLY A 50 -0.43 12.76 -5.18
C GLY A 50 0.02 13.64 -4.02
N LYS A 51 0.33 14.91 -4.34
CA LYS A 51 0.86 15.91 -3.37
C LYS A 51 -0.10 16.11 -2.19
N ALA A 52 -1.38 16.23 -2.49
CA ALA A 52 -2.42 16.43 -1.48
C ALA A 52 -2.47 15.28 -0.49
N GLU A 53 -2.38 14.03 -0.97
CA GLU A 53 -2.40 12.84 -0.14
C GLU A 53 -1.11 12.69 0.69
N TRP A 54 0.05 13.04 0.12
CA TRP A 54 1.31 13.08 0.89
C TRP A 54 1.26 14.06 2.06
N LYS A 55 0.71 15.26 1.82
CA LYS A 55 0.48 16.25 2.87
C LYS A 55 -0.55 15.76 3.88
N LEU A 56 -1.66 15.22 3.41
CA LEU A 56 -2.78 14.77 4.24
C LEU A 56 -2.37 13.63 5.18
N TYR A 57 -1.71 12.58 4.68
CA TYR A 57 -1.42 11.39 5.48
C TYR A 57 -0.07 11.46 6.19
N PHE A 58 0.88 12.25 5.69
CA PHE A 58 2.25 12.23 6.19
C PHE A 58 2.81 13.61 6.54
N GLY A 59 2.07 14.69 6.29
CA GLY A 59 2.56 16.06 6.48
C GLY A 59 3.72 16.42 5.54
N ILE A 60 3.88 15.69 4.43
CA ILE A 60 4.99 15.90 3.48
C ILE A 60 4.51 16.80 2.35
N GLU A 61 5.12 17.96 2.23
CA GLU A 61 5.04 18.80 1.04
C GLU A 61 5.99 18.25 -0.02
N VAL A 62 5.44 17.77 -1.14
CA VAL A 62 6.25 17.29 -2.26
C VAL A 62 6.57 18.46 -3.19
N GLU A 63 7.74 19.05 -2.98
CA GLU A 63 8.31 20.07 -3.86
C GLU A 63 8.60 19.48 -5.25
N ASP A 64 8.48 20.32 -6.28
CA ASP A 64 8.78 19.98 -7.68
C ASP A 64 8.13 18.69 -8.21
N ALA A 65 6.93 18.37 -7.71
CA ALA A 65 6.14 17.27 -8.23
C ALA A 65 5.81 17.54 -9.72
N PRO A 66 6.17 16.63 -10.64
CA PRO A 66 5.81 16.81 -12.04
C PRO A 66 4.29 16.72 -12.22
N PRO A 67 3.73 17.39 -13.24
CA PRO A 67 2.32 17.22 -13.58
C PRO A 67 2.03 15.76 -13.92
N LEU A 68 0.76 15.36 -13.83
CA LEU A 68 0.33 14.10 -14.41
C LEU A 68 0.56 14.11 -15.94
N PRO A 69 0.84 12.97 -16.56
CA PRO A 69 0.90 12.88 -18.03
C PRO A 69 -0.42 13.34 -18.66
N ASP A 70 -0.36 14.11 -19.75
CA ASP A 70 -1.56 14.64 -20.42
C ASP A 70 -2.55 13.54 -20.87
N ASN A 71 -2.05 12.34 -21.15
CA ASN A 71 -2.85 11.19 -21.56
C ASN A 71 -3.15 10.20 -20.43
N ILE A 72 -3.02 10.61 -19.16
CA ILE A 72 -3.21 9.69 -18.04
C ILE A 72 -4.63 9.13 -17.98
N GLU A 73 -5.65 9.94 -18.26
CA GLU A 73 -7.05 9.50 -18.26
C GLU A 73 -7.30 8.43 -19.31
N GLU A 74 -6.71 8.59 -20.50
CA GLU A 74 -6.77 7.60 -21.57
C GLU A 74 -6.08 6.31 -21.13
N ILE A 75 -4.85 6.40 -20.59
CA ILE A 75 -4.10 5.24 -20.10
C ILE A 75 -4.89 4.47 -19.03
N LEU A 76 -5.48 5.17 -18.07
CA LEU A 76 -6.22 4.56 -16.97
C LEU A 76 -7.50 3.85 -17.46
N ASN A 77 -8.15 4.39 -18.50
CA ASN A 77 -9.39 3.84 -19.07
C ASN A 77 -9.18 2.75 -20.13
N GLN A 78 -7.96 2.57 -20.63
CA GLN A 78 -7.62 1.48 -21.56
C GLN A 78 -7.69 0.12 -20.87
N ASN A 79 -7.90 -0.93 -21.68
CA ASN A 79 -7.78 -2.31 -21.22
C ASN A 79 -6.37 -2.58 -20.71
N CYS A 80 -6.27 -3.28 -19.59
CA CYS A 80 -5.02 -3.64 -18.98
C CYS A 80 -4.23 -4.61 -19.87
N PRO A 81 -3.01 -4.26 -20.31
CA PRO A 81 -2.21 -5.11 -21.20
C PRO A 81 -1.55 -6.29 -20.47
N ILE A 82 -1.65 -6.37 -19.13
CA ILE A 82 -0.95 -7.34 -18.29
C ILE A 82 -1.88 -8.47 -17.82
N PHE A 83 -3.07 -8.13 -17.31
CA PHE A 83 -3.97 -9.10 -16.66
C PHE A 83 -5.06 -9.65 -17.59
N GLY A 84 -5.18 -9.15 -18.81
CA GLY A 84 -5.80 -9.88 -19.94
C GLY A 84 -7.33 -10.03 -19.97
N ASP A 85 -8.06 -9.72 -18.90
CA ASP A 85 -9.47 -10.12 -18.78
C ASP A 85 -10.48 -8.97 -18.98
N GLY A 86 -10.13 -7.98 -19.81
CA GLY A 86 -10.98 -6.81 -20.09
C GLY A 86 -11.04 -5.77 -18.97
N GLU A 87 -10.37 -6.02 -17.85
CA GLU A 87 -10.18 -5.04 -16.78
C GLU A 87 -9.42 -3.82 -17.28
N LYS A 88 -9.80 -2.65 -16.79
CA LYS A 88 -9.12 -1.39 -17.08
C LYS A 88 -7.85 -1.26 -16.25
N VAL A 89 -6.96 -0.39 -16.71
CA VAL A 89 -5.70 -0.11 -16.01
C VAL A 89 -5.95 0.43 -14.60
N HIS A 90 -6.93 1.31 -14.39
CA HIS A 90 -7.24 1.83 -13.04
C HIS A 90 -7.76 0.78 -12.05
N GLU A 91 -8.33 -0.32 -12.54
CA GLU A 91 -8.81 -1.42 -11.71
C GLU A 91 -7.62 -2.25 -11.21
N THR A 92 -6.63 -2.44 -12.08
CA THR A 92 -5.49 -3.34 -11.87
C THR A 92 -4.21 -2.65 -11.40
N HIS A 93 -4.15 -1.32 -11.44
CA HIS A 93 -2.96 -0.53 -11.09
C HIS A 93 -3.26 0.56 -10.07
N ILE A 94 -2.21 1.02 -9.38
CA ILE A 94 -2.23 2.21 -8.54
C ILE A 94 -1.30 3.28 -9.10
N LEU A 95 -1.80 4.51 -9.16
CA LEU A 95 -1.07 5.69 -9.62
C LEU A 95 -0.58 6.48 -8.41
N VAL A 96 0.73 6.59 -8.25
CA VAL A 96 1.37 7.16 -7.06
C VAL A 96 2.48 8.12 -7.46
N LEU A 97 2.49 9.29 -6.84
CA LEU A 97 3.62 10.22 -6.88
C LEU A 97 4.69 9.72 -5.90
N ILE A 98 5.90 9.47 -6.40
CA ILE A 98 7.06 9.07 -5.61
C ILE A 98 7.86 10.33 -5.25
N PRO A 99 7.86 10.81 -3.99
CA PRO A 99 8.60 12.01 -3.61
C PRO A 99 10.11 11.74 -3.58
N ALA A 100 10.92 12.66 -4.09
CA ALA A 100 12.39 12.56 -4.06
C ALA A 100 12.93 12.31 -2.64
N SER A 101 12.38 13.02 -1.65
CA SER A 101 12.84 13.05 -0.26
C SER A 101 12.54 11.79 0.55
N VAL A 102 11.57 10.97 0.12
CA VAL A 102 11.17 9.77 0.88
C VAL A 102 12.11 8.61 0.57
N THR A 103 12.83 8.16 1.59
CA THR A 103 13.70 6.96 1.55
C THR A 103 12.94 5.72 2.05
N ILE A 104 13.50 4.53 1.89
CA ILE A 104 12.90 3.30 2.46
C ILE A 104 12.89 3.38 3.99
N GLU A 105 13.96 3.91 4.60
CA GLU A 105 14.05 4.07 6.04
C GLU A 105 13.01 5.06 6.58
N SER A 106 12.97 6.27 6.03
CA SER A 106 12.01 7.30 6.46
C SER A 106 10.56 6.85 6.21
N LEU A 107 10.29 6.12 5.13
CA LEU A 107 8.97 5.54 4.87
C LEU A 107 8.51 4.62 6.01
N GLY A 108 9.41 3.81 6.56
CA GLY A 108 9.11 2.92 7.68
C GLY A 108 8.68 3.65 8.95
N GLU A 109 9.16 4.87 9.16
CA GLU A 109 8.75 5.74 10.27
C GLU A 109 7.40 6.39 9.99
N LEU A 110 7.22 6.93 8.78
CA LEU A 110 6.00 7.63 8.36
C LEU A 110 4.75 6.75 8.46
N VAL A 111 4.85 5.50 8.01
CA VAL A 111 3.70 4.60 7.92
C VAL A 111 3.23 4.06 9.28
N GLN A 112 4.01 4.24 10.34
CA GLN A 112 3.62 3.81 11.69
C GLN A 112 2.58 4.72 12.32
N ASN A 113 2.60 6.02 11.98
CA ASN A 113 1.68 7.00 12.55
C ASN A 113 1.15 7.94 11.46
N PRO A 114 0.42 7.41 10.45
CA PRO A 114 -0.21 8.26 9.45
C PRO A 114 -1.22 9.20 10.11
N GLN A 115 -1.34 10.40 9.56
CA GLN A 115 -2.27 11.43 10.00
C GLN A 115 -3.68 11.16 9.44
N ASN A 116 -4.66 11.91 9.94
CA ASN A 116 -6.02 11.98 9.38
C ASN A 116 -6.73 10.62 9.23
N GLY A 117 -6.51 9.72 10.18
CA GLY A 117 -7.19 8.42 10.22
C GLY A 117 -6.67 7.39 9.22
N GLY A 118 -5.50 7.62 8.61
CA GLY A 118 -4.83 6.62 7.78
C GLY A 118 -4.53 5.33 8.55
N HIS A 119 -4.46 4.22 7.82
CA HIS A 119 -4.18 2.91 8.42
C HIS A 119 -2.69 2.75 8.71
N SER A 120 -2.33 2.65 9.99
CA SER A 120 -0.94 2.45 10.43
C SER A 120 -0.39 1.09 10.02
N SER A 121 0.90 1.03 9.69
CA SER A 121 1.62 -0.18 9.38
C SER A 121 3.11 -0.06 9.74
N LYS A 122 3.93 -1.03 9.31
CA LYS A 122 5.38 -1.06 9.53
C LYS A 122 6.06 -2.02 8.58
N TYR A 123 7.39 -2.04 8.59
CA TYR A 123 8.12 -3.19 8.07
C TYR A 123 8.08 -4.34 9.09
N ALA A 124 7.66 -5.52 8.63
CA ALA A 124 7.83 -6.77 9.38
C ALA A 124 9.30 -7.23 9.35
N SER A 125 9.97 -6.98 8.22
CA SER A 125 11.39 -7.24 8.03
C SER A 125 11.94 -6.26 7.02
N LEU A 126 13.01 -5.56 7.40
CA LEU A 126 13.78 -4.67 6.54
C LEU A 126 15.23 -5.15 6.52
N ASN A 127 15.53 -6.12 5.66
CA ASN A 127 16.88 -6.68 5.50
C ASN A 127 17.48 -6.18 4.19
N LEU A 128 17.94 -4.93 4.19
CA LEU A 128 18.59 -4.27 3.05
C LEU A 128 19.90 -3.61 3.51
N PRO A 129 20.90 -3.47 2.62
CA PRO A 129 22.08 -2.64 2.88
C PRO A 129 21.68 -1.20 3.21
N ASP A 130 22.43 -0.54 4.10
CA ASP A 130 22.17 0.84 4.54
C ASP A 130 22.11 1.82 3.36
N GLU A 131 22.99 1.62 2.37
CA GLU A 131 22.99 2.43 1.14
C GLU A 131 21.62 2.42 0.45
N LEU A 132 20.95 1.26 0.34
CA LEU A 132 19.64 1.18 -0.29
C LEU A 132 18.53 1.75 0.61
N LYS A 133 18.64 1.57 1.92
CA LYS A 133 17.64 2.08 2.88
C LYS A 133 17.58 3.61 2.89
N GLN A 134 18.76 4.25 2.84
CA GLN A 134 18.93 5.70 2.95
C GLN A 134 18.91 6.42 1.60
N LYS A 135 18.92 5.70 0.47
CA LYS A 135 18.96 6.31 -0.85
C LYS A 135 17.67 7.08 -1.15
N ALA A 136 17.79 8.40 -1.18
CA ALA A 136 16.78 9.30 -1.71
C ALA A 136 16.72 9.25 -3.24
N GLY A 137 15.61 9.73 -3.80
CA GLY A 137 15.49 9.99 -5.23
C GLY A 137 16.10 11.35 -5.61
N GLU A 138 16.56 11.48 -6.84
CA GLU A 138 17.05 12.77 -7.37
C GLU A 138 15.91 13.76 -7.66
N LYS A 139 14.75 13.23 -8.07
CA LYS A 139 13.55 14.00 -8.39
C LYS A 139 12.28 13.22 -8.07
N SER A 140 11.19 13.94 -7.87
CA SER A 140 9.86 13.36 -7.72
C SER A 140 9.33 12.91 -9.09
N TYR A 141 8.55 11.83 -9.14
CA TYR A 141 7.99 11.30 -10.38
C TYR A 141 6.75 10.44 -10.14
N TRP A 142 5.91 10.30 -11.16
CA TRP A 142 4.72 9.45 -11.10
C TRP A 142 5.05 8.01 -11.50
N VAL A 143 4.43 7.05 -10.81
CA VAL A 143 4.46 5.64 -11.19
C VAL A 143 3.05 5.08 -11.25
N LEU A 144 2.85 4.16 -12.18
CA LEU A 144 1.65 3.33 -12.30
C LEU A 144 2.06 1.88 -12.10
N MET A 145 1.80 1.35 -10.91
CA MET A 145 2.27 0.03 -10.46
C MET A 145 1.12 -0.99 -10.46
N THR A 146 1.39 -2.23 -10.87
CA THR A 146 0.41 -3.33 -10.77
C THR A 146 0.05 -3.63 -9.31
N LYS A 147 -1.25 -3.78 -9.02
CA LYS A 147 -1.76 -4.16 -7.69
C LYS A 147 -1.46 -5.62 -7.34
N ASP A 148 -1.17 -6.43 -8.35
CA ASP A 148 -0.81 -7.83 -8.19
C ASP A 148 0.48 -8.16 -8.98
N VAL A 149 1.06 -9.33 -8.70
CA VAL A 149 2.15 -9.87 -9.51
C VAL A 149 1.64 -10.46 -10.82
N LEU A 150 2.49 -10.43 -11.84
CA LEU A 150 2.14 -10.88 -13.18
C LEU A 150 1.77 -12.38 -13.16
N PRO A 151 0.62 -12.81 -13.73
CA PRO A 151 0.11 -14.19 -13.63
C PRO A 151 1.12 -15.26 -14.07
N ASP A 152 1.82 -15.00 -15.17
CA ASP A 152 2.81 -15.89 -15.79
C ASP A 152 4.19 -15.94 -15.11
N THR A 153 4.39 -15.07 -14.12
CA THR A 153 5.65 -14.93 -13.40
C THR A 153 5.62 -15.59 -12.04
N ARG A 154 4.41 -15.79 -11.49
CA ARG A 154 4.19 -16.72 -10.38
C ARG A 154 4.53 -18.13 -10.87
N GLU A 155 5.40 -18.84 -10.16
CA GLU A 155 5.40 -20.28 -10.31
C GLU A 155 4.17 -20.80 -9.56
N ILE A 156 3.14 -21.13 -10.32
CA ILE A 156 1.94 -21.77 -9.80
C ILE A 156 2.34 -23.18 -9.40
N GLY A 157 2.38 -23.43 -8.09
CA GLY A 157 2.32 -24.80 -7.58
C GLY A 157 3.31 -25.08 -6.48
N LEU A 158 2.98 -24.73 -5.25
CA LEU A 158 3.35 -25.53 -4.09
C LEU A 158 2.22 -25.51 -3.07
N THR A 159 1.15 -26.26 -3.37
CA THR A 159 0.38 -26.93 -2.33
C THR A 159 1.34 -27.84 -1.57
N SER A 160 1.91 -27.30 -0.49
CA SER A 160 2.55 -27.90 0.70
C SER A 160 3.25 -29.28 0.70
N ASN A 161 3.34 -30.09 -0.37
CA ASN A 161 3.82 -31.48 -0.22
C ASN A 161 4.44 -32.20 -1.44
N TYR A 162 4.77 -31.57 -2.58
CA TYR A 162 5.31 -32.33 -3.73
C TYR A 162 6.58 -31.73 -4.36
N LEU A 163 7.69 -32.46 -4.16
CA LEU A 163 8.83 -32.71 -5.04
C LEU A 163 9.20 -31.62 -6.08
N PHE A 164 10.19 -30.80 -5.71
CA PHE A 164 10.96 -29.86 -6.55
C PHE A 164 11.79 -30.51 -7.67
N GLN A 165 11.53 -31.76 -8.07
CA GLN A 165 12.49 -32.48 -8.92
C GLN A 165 12.37 -32.22 -10.42
N ASN A 166 11.30 -31.57 -10.92
CA ASN A 166 11.06 -31.49 -12.37
C ASN A 166 10.49 -30.17 -12.92
N THR A 167 10.32 -29.10 -12.14
CA THR A 167 10.00 -27.80 -12.74
C THR A 167 11.28 -27.13 -13.21
N LYS A 168 11.35 -26.79 -14.50
CA LYS A 168 12.40 -25.93 -15.02
C LYS A 168 12.19 -24.55 -14.40
N GLU A 169 12.91 -24.27 -13.32
CA GLU A 169 12.89 -22.97 -12.66
C GLU A 169 13.14 -21.88 -13.70
N LYS A 170 12.19 -20.94 -13.86
CA LYS A 170 12.42 -19.77 -14.69
C LYS A 170 13.47 -18.91 -13.98
N THR A 171 14.55 -18.59 -14.68
CA THR A 171 15.58 -17.67 -14.21
C THR A 171 15.00 -16.28 -13.97
N TYR A 172 15.67 -15.48 -13.12
CA TYR A 172 15.30 -14.09 -12.90
C TYR A 172 15.18 -13.30 -14.22
N GLU A 173 16.14 -13.49 -15.14
CA GLU A 173 16.13 -12.85 -16.45
C GLU A 173 14.92 -13.27 -17.31
N GLU A 174 14.53 -14.54 -17.32
CA GLU A 174 13.33 -14.98 -18.03
C GLU A 174 12.05 -14.32 -17.48
N ARG A 175 11.97 -14.12 -16.16
CA ARG A 175 10.82 -13.44 -15.53
C ARG A 175 10.84 -11.94 -15.78
N LYS A 176 12.00 -11.29 -15.68
CA LYS A 176 12.21 -9.89 -16.08
C LYS A 176 11.82 -9.64 -17.53
N ASN A 177 12.17 -10.57 -18.41
CA ASN A 177 11.80 -10.54 -19.83
C ASN A 177 10.28 -10.63 -20.07
N LYS A 178 9.47 -11.08 -19.10
CA LYS A 178 8.00 -11.01 -19.20
C LYS A 178 7.49 -9.59 -18.95
N VAL A 179 8.09 -8.85 -18.02
CA VAL A 179 7.67 -7.47 -17.71
C VAL A 179 7.95 -6.54 -18.91
N VAL A 180 9.15 -6.60 -19.46
CA VAL A 180 9.58 -5.70 -20.55
C VAL A 180 8.88 -5.96 -21.90
N LYS A 181 8.12 -7.06 -22.02
CA LYS A 181 7.25 -7.30 -23.19
C LYS A 181 6.06 -6.35 -23.24
N HIS A 182 5.67 -5.77 -22.10
CA HIS A 182 4.60 -4.79 -22.02
C HIS A 182 5.19 -3.39 -22.23
N THR A 183 4.89 -2.77 -23.36
CA THR A 183 5.46 -1.47 -23.75
C THR A 183 5.31 -0.43 -22.64
N GLY A 184 6.43 0.18 -22.24
CA GLY A 184 6.48 1.22 -21.21
C GLY A 184 6.53 0.70 -19.78
N TYR A 185 6.39 -0.60 -19.55
CA TYR A 185 6.56 -1.22 -18.24
C TYR A 185 7.98 -1.71 -18.02
N LYS A 186 8.40 -1.66 -16.76
CA LYS A 186 9.68 -2.16 -16.26
C LYS A 186 9.47 -2.83 -14.91
N VAL A 187 10.46 -3.60 -14.48
CA VAL A 187 10.53 -4.10 -13.10
C VAL A 187 10.70 -2.88 -12.19
N TYR A 188 9.96 -2.83 -11.11
CA TYR A 188 10.06 -1.74 -10.16
C TYR A 188 11.27 -1.88 -9.26
N LYS A 189 11.70 -0.76 -8.70
CA LYS A 189 12.69 -0.73 -7.63
C LYS A 189 12.04 -0.98 -6.28
N SER A 190 12.84 -1.47 -5.33
CA SER A 190 12.43 -1.75 -3.95
C SER A 190 11.71 -0.57 -3.27
N ARG A 191 12.26 0.64 -3.42
CA ARG A 191 11.67 1.89 -2.92
C ARG A 191 10.32 2.21 -3.55
N GLU A 192 10.21 2.08 -4.87
CA GLU A 192 8.97 2.37 -5.61
C GLU A 192 7.85 1.43 -5.16
N ALA A 193 8.16 0.13 -5.05
CA ALA A 193 7.20 -0.87 -4.59
C ALA A 193 6.77 -0.64 -3.14
N ALA A 194 7.73 -0.42 -2.22
CA ALA A 194 7.40 -0.20 -0.81
C ALA A 194 6.48 1.01 -0.62
N ILE A 195 6.78 2.15 -1.28
CA ILE A 195 5.94 3.34 -1.24
C ILE A 195 4.52 3.00 -1.72
N CYS A 196 4.39 2.43 -2.92
CA CYS A 196 3.09 2.10 -3.50
C CYS A 196 2.25 1.16 -2.61
N LEU A 197 2.86 0.11 -2.05
CA LEU A 197 2.17 -0.83 -1.17
C LEU A 197 1.70 -0.16 0.12
N PHE A 198 2.57 0.64 0.76
CA PHE A 198 2.19 1.32 1.99
C PHE A 198 1.14 2.40 1.80
N VAL A 199 1.26 3.26 0.77
CA VAL A 199 0.26 4.32 0.57
C VAL A 199 -1.10 3.75 0.20
N HIS A 200 -1.15 2.64 -0.55
CA HIS A 200 -2.39 1.90 -0.77
C HIS A 200 -3.00 1.40 0.54
N HIS A 201 -2.19 0.79 1.41
CA HIS A 201 -2.67 0.33 2.71
C HIS A 201 -3.14 1.49 3.59
N VAL A 202 -2.37 2.56 3.70
CA VAL A 202 -2.70 3.74 4.52
C VAL A 202 -4.05 4.34 4.11
N THR A 203 -4.39 4.31 2.82
CA THR A 203 -5.63 4.87 2.29
C THR A 203 -6.84 3.94 2.31
N THR A 204 -6.63 2.62 2.20
CA THR A 204 -7.71 1.65 1.99
C THR A 204 -7.83 0.59 3.08
N GLY A 205 -6.78 0.39 3.86
CA GLY A 205 -6.63 -0.73 4.80
C GLY A 205 -6.27 -2.05 4.13
N GLU A 206 -6.21 -2.12 2.80
CA GLU A 206 -5.92 -3.36 2.06
C GLU A 206 -4.42 -3.68 2.04
N TYR A 207 -4.10 -4.98 2.05
CA TYR A 207 -2.72 -5.47 1.93
C TYR A 207 -2.48 -6.05 0.53
N LEU A 208 -2.01 -5.21 -0.38
CA LEU A 208 -1.52 -5.70 -1.68
C LEU A 208 -0.27 -6.57 -1.48
N TYR A 209 -0.09 -7.58 -2.33
CA TYR A 209 1.03 -8.54 -2.23
C TYR A 209 1.01 -9.25 -0.86
N GLY A 210 -0.20 -9.60 -0.40
CA GLY A 210 -0.43 -10.09 0.95
C GLY A 210 -0.17 -11.58 1.17
N ARG A 211 -0.72 -12.11 2.27
CA ARG A 211 -0.58 -13.51 2.70
C ARG A 211 -1.55 -14.51 2.09
N ASN A 212 -2.62 -14.02 1.46
CA ASN A 212 -3.68 -14.86 0.92
C ASN A 212 -4.08 -14.43 -0.50
N PRO A 213 -3.44 -14.99 -1.55
CA PRO A 213 -2.33 -15.93 -1.49
C PRO A 213 -1.02 -15.24 -1.11
N LEU A 214 -0.11 -15.99 -0.46
CA LEU A 214 1.22 -15.50 -0.11
C LEU A 214 1.95 -15.04 -1.38
N SER A 215 2.13 -13.74 -1.51
CA SER A 215 2.66 -13.11 -2.71
C SER A 215 3.94 -12.35 -2.39
N TYR A 216 4.96 -12.61 -3.19
CA TYR A 216 6.18 -11.81 -3.23
C TYR A 216 6.52 -11.48 -4.67
N ALA A 217 7.18 -10.35 -4.87
CA ALA A 217 7.72 -9.94 -6.15
C ALA A 217 9.18 -9.54 -6.04
N CYS A 218 9.95 -9.88 -7.07
CA CYS A 218 11.31 -9.42 -7.20
C CYS A 218 11.36 -7.97 -7.71
N CYS A 219 12.23 -7.18 -7.11
CA CYS A 219 12.60 -5.84 -7.54
C CYS A 219 13.77 -5.89 -8.54
N GLU A 220 14.03 -4.76 -9.19
CA GLU A 220 15.11 -4.61 -10.17
C GLU A 220 16.49 -4.79 -9.53
N GLU A 221 16.69 -4.27 -8.32
CA GLU A 221 17.99 -4.26 -7.65
C GLU A 221 18.41 -5.65 -7.14
N GLN A 222 19.73 -5.87 -7.18
CA GLN A 222 20.36 -7.06 -6.63
C GLN A 222 21.49 -6.65 -5.67
N VAL A 223 21.61 -7.35 -4.55
CA VAL A 223 22.74 -7.21 -3.64
C VAL A 223 23.89 -8.10 -4.14
N GLU A 224 25.09 -7.52 -4.23
CA GLU A 224 26.30 -8.17 -4.76
C GLU A 224 26.13 -8.73 -6.19
N GLY A 225 25.16 -8.22 -6.96
CA GLY A 225 24.85 -8.71 -8.30
C GLY A 225 24.30 -10.12 -8.37
N MET A 226 23.92 -10.71 -7.22
CA MET A 226 23.48 -12.10 -7.13
C MET A 226 22.12 -12.26 -6.46
N TYR A 227 21.80 -11.41 -5.49
CA TYR A 227 20.66 -11.61 -4.61
C TYR A 227 19.57 -10.59 -4.92
N PRO A 228 18.50 -10.96 -5.66
CA PRO A 228 17.41 -10.03 -5.93
C PRO A 228 16.74 -9.63 -4.62
N ILE A 229 16.32 -8.37 -4.56
CA ILE A 229 15.47 -7.88 -3.48
C ILE A 229 14.04 -8.35 -3.75
N ASP A 230 13.37 -8.88 -2.74
CA ASP A 230 11.95 -9.21 -2.76
C ASP A 230 11.13 -8.32 -1.84
N VAL A 231 9.91 -8.03 -2.30
CA VAL A 231 8.87 -7.28 -1.57
C VAL A 231 7.57 -8.08 -1.56
N GLY A 232 6.90 -8.14 -0.41
CA GLY A 232 5.61 -8.82 -0.29
C GLY A 232 5.34 -9.35 1.12
N ASP A 233 4.51 -10.39 1.21
CA ASP A 233 4.00 -10.95 2.47
C ASP A 233 3.44 -9.85 3.38
N PHE A 234 2.71 -8.93 2.76
CA PHE A 234 2.17 -7.79 3.47
C PHE A 234 0.94 -8.20 4.28
N GLY A 235 0.91 -7.85 5.55
CA GLY A 235 -0.22 -8.13 6.43
C GLY A 235 -0.11 -7.35 7.74
N PRO A 236 -0.87 -7.76 8.77
CA PRO A 236 -0.90 -7.08 10.07
C PRO A 236 0.47 -6.94 10.75
N GLU A 237 1.40 -7.87 10.48
CA GLU A 237 2.77 -7.81 11.03
C GLU A 237 3.66 -6.78 10.32
N GLY A 238 3.24 -6.28 9.16
CA GLY A 238 3.97 -5.35 8.31
C GLY A 238 4.43 -5.95 6.98
N LEU A 239 5.09 -5.13 6.17
CA LEU A 239 5.65 -5.49 4.87
C LEU A 239 7.03 -6.14 5.02
N GLN A 240 7.32 -7.19 4.24
CA GLN A 240 8.69 -7.70 4.13
C GLN A 240 9.39 -7.06 2.94
N LEU A 241 10.59 -6.54 3.17
CA LEU A 241 11.50 -6.03 2.16
C LEU A 241 12.91 -6.51 2.47
N ARG A 242 13.43 -7.42 1.65
CA ARG A 242 14.69 -8.12 1.96
C ARG A 242 15.43 -8.57 0.72
N TYR A 243 16.73 -8.75 0.82
CA TYR A 243 17.49 -9.64 -0.05
C TYR A 243 17.78 -10.96 0.68
N ARG A 244 17.86 -12.08 -0.05
CA ARG A 244 18.20 -13.38 0.54
C ARG A 244 19.64 -13.76 0.24
N THR A 245 20.42 -14.05 1.28
CA THR A 245 21.86 -14.39 1.20
C THR A 245 22.15 -15.86 0.91
N ARG A 246 21.14 -16.74 0.82
CA ARG A 246 21.35 -18.18 0.59
C ARG A 246 20.90 -18.60 -0.80
N ASN A 247 21.75 -19.40 -1.42
CA ASN A 247 21.62 -20.07 -2.72
C ASN A 247 20.56 -21.20 -2.68
N LEU A 248 19.34 -20.89 -2.21
CA LEU A 248 18.31 -21.90 -1.98
C LEU A 248 17.30 -21.85 -3.10
N ALA A 249 17.15 -22.98 -3.79
CA ALA A 249 16.10 -23.50 -4.68
C ALA A 249 14.65 -23.20 -4.24
N SER A 250 14.39 -21.96 -3.83
CA SER A 250 13.19 -21.42 -3.22
C SER A 250 12.78 -20.10 -3.89
N TYR A 251 13.55 -19.66 -4.91
CA TYR A 251 13.16 -18.61 -5.86
C TYR A 251 11.89 -18.94 -6.66
N VAL A 252 11.42 -20.17 -6.52
CA VAL A 252 10.22 -20.77 -7.11
C VAL A 252 8.92 -20.05 -6.70
N ARG A 253 8.90 -19.19 -5.66
CA ARG A 253 7.65 -18.56 -5.19
C ARG A 253 7.46 -17.08 -5.53
N TYR A 254 8.42 -16.46 -6.22
CA TYR A 254 8.39 -15.01 -6.47
C TYR A 254 7.83 -14.70 -7.86
N GLY A 255 6.80 -13.86 -7.90
CA GLY A 255 6.38 -13.22 -9.14
C GLY A 255 7.28 -12.04 -9.50
N MET A 256 6.89 -11.35 -10.56
CA MET A 256 7.35 -10.00 -10.86
C MET A 256 6.15 -9.08 -10.72
N GLY A 257 6.33 -7.93 -10.10
CA GLY A 257 5.44 -6.81 -10.34
C GLY A 257 5.98 -5.95 -11.47
N ALA A 258 5.12 -5.09 -12.01
CA ALA A 258 5.49 -4.16 -13.06
C ALA A 258 5.10 -2.75 -12.67
N LEU A 259 5.87 -1.77 -13.15
CA LEU A 259 5.43 -0.39 -13.16
C LEU A 259 5.77 0.31 -14.46
N ARG A 260 4.96 1.32 -14.77
CA ARG A 260 5.26 2.35 -15.76
C ARG A 260 5.63 3.63 -15.02
N ARG A 261 6.71 4.27 -15.44
CA ARG A 261 7.19 5.53 -14.84
C ARG A 261 6.91 6.69 -15.77
N PHE A 262 6.54 7.82 -15.20
CA PHE A 262 6.37 9.08 -15.90
C PHE A 262 7.28 10.14 -15.28
N PHE A 263 8.08 10.79 -16.13
CA PHE A 263 9.08 11.82 -15.81
C PHE A 263 10.34 11.34 -15.06
#